data_AF-A0A219CCM8-F1
#
_entry.id   AF-A0A219CCM8-F1
#
_cell.length_a   1.000
_cell.length_b   1.000
_cell.length_c   1.000
_cell.angle_alpha   90.00
_cell.angle_beta   90.00
_cell.angle_gamma   90.00
#
_symmetry.space_group_name_H-M   'P 1'
#
loop_
_entity.id
_entity.type
_entity.pdbx_description
1 polymer ?
#
loop_
_entity_poly.entity_id
_entity_poly.type
_entity_poly.pdbx_seq_one_letter_code
_entity_poly.pdbx_strand_id
1 'polypeptide(L)'
;MGKKYKISPESLPVAHINQEYQQIIKISGGKVIDKYAELETNIPENLGITVKPVDDLDGYNIIQIKGVPKYKGKYTIHIRADFYAGGDAEIDKTYSFIVQD
;
A
#
# COMPACT_ATOMS: atom_id res chain seq x y z
N MET A 1 16.12 -16.27 -12.22
CA MET A 1 14.67 -16.08 -12.51
C MET A 1 14.16 -14.94 -11.66
N GLY A 2 13.65 -13.87 -12.27
CA GLY A 2 13.07 -12.75 -11.52
C GLY A 2 11.71 -13.12 -10.94
N LYS A 3 11.33 -12.53 -9.79
CA LYS A 3 9.97 -12.66 -9.27
C LYS A 3 8.98 -12.19 -10.36
N LYS A 4 8.08 -13.10 -10.76
CA LYS A 4 7.05 -12.85 -11.80
C LYS A 4 6.12 -11.68 -11.40
N TYR A 5 5.90 -11.55 -10.09
CA TYR A 5 5.06 -10.52 -9.48
C TYR A 5 5.92 -9.50 -8.73
N LYS A 6 5.54 -8.22 -8.81
CA LYS A 6 6.31 -7.11 -8.25
C LYS A 6 5.37 -6.10 -7.60
N ILE A 7 5.82 -5.54 -6.49
CA ILE A 7 5.17 -4.42 -5.81
C ILE A 7 6.14 -3.23 -5.76
N SER A 8 5.65 -2.06 -6.14
CA SER A 8 6.45 -0.83 -6.24
C SER A 8 5.67 0.35 -5.66
N PRO A 9 6.33 1.37 -5.07
CA PRO A 9 7.78 1.48 -4.86
C PRO A 9 8.32 0.47 -3.83
N GLU A 10 9.64 0.35 -3.72
CA GLU A 10 10.23 -0.54 -2.71
C GLU A 10 10.04 -0.01 -1.28
N SER A 11 10.06 1.31 -1.13
CA SER A 11 9.84 2.02 0.13
C SER A 11 8.96 3.25 -0.11
N LEU A 12 8.30 3.72 0.95
CA LEU A 12 7.54 4.97 0.90
C LEU A 12 8.46 6.16 1.14
N PRO A 13 8.27 7.29 0.44
CA PRO A 13 8.90 8.54 0.82
C PRO A 13 8.43 9.00 2.20
N VAL A 14 9.25 9.81 2.88
CA VAL A 14 8.89 10.43 4.16
C VAL A 14 7.79 11.46 3.92
N ALA A 15 6.78 11.48 4.79
CA ALA A 15 5.74 12.49 4.82
C ALA A 15 6.06 13.58 5.84
N HIS A 16 5.51 14.78 5.66
CA HIS A 16 5.73 15.92 6.53
C HIS A 16 4.40 16.44 7.10
N ILE A 17 4.40 16.84 8.37
CA ILE A 17 3.22 17.39 9.03
C ILE A 17 2.68 18.59 8.24
N ASN A 18 1.36 18.67 8.09
CA ASN A 18 0.66 19.75 7.37
C ASN A 18 1.03 19.89 5.89
N GLN A 19 1.78 18.94 5.31
CA GLN A 19 2.09 18.89 3.89
C GLN A 19 1.25 17.81 3.21
N GLU A 20 0.73 18.11 2.02
CA GLU A 20 0.05 17.10 1.22
C GLU A 20 1.01 15.95 0.89
N TYR A 21 0.56 14.74 1.18
CA TYR A 21 1.23 13.51 0.83
C TYR A 21 0.37 12.74 -0.15
N GLN A 22 0.98 12.26 -1.23
CA GLN A 22 0.35 11.36 -2.18
C GLN A 22 1.37 10.35 -2.68
N GLN A 23 1.03 9.07 -2.59
CA GLN A 23 1.83 7.97 -3.13
C GLN A 23 0.91 6.88 -3.69
N ILE A 24 1.34 6.28 -4.80
CA ILE A 24 0.70 5.09 -5.36
C ILE A 24 1.62 3.90 -5.13
N ILE A 25 1.05 2.82 -4.60
CA ILE A 25 1.65 1.48 -4.59
C ILE A 25 1.01 0.68 -5.73
N LYS A 26 1.83 0.11 -6.59
CA LYS A 26 1.41 -0.69 -7.74
C LYS A 26 1.94 -2.11 -7.64
N ILE A 27 1.02 -3.07 -7.71
CA ILE A 27 1.28 -4.50 -7.88
C ILE A 27 1.13 -4.87 -9.36
N SER A 28 2.12 -5.57 -9.90
CA SER A 28 2.21 -5.94 -11.32
C SER A 28 2.68 -7.37 -11.51
N GLY A 29 2.52 -7.90 -12.74
CA GLY A 29 2.88 -9.29 -13.09
C GLY A 29 1.69 -10.26 -13.14
N GLY A 30 0.50 -9.81 -12.71
CA GLY A 30 -0.76 -10.52 -12.82
C GLY A 30 -1.92 -9.74 -12.21
N LYS A 31 -3.13 -10.27 -12.39
CA LYS A 31 -4.34 -9.78 -11.73
C LYS A 31 -4.40 -10.33 -10.31
N VAL A 32 -4.52 -9.45 -9.33
CA VAL A 32 -4.72 -9.84 -7.92
C VAL A 32 -6.14 -10.38 -7.74
N ILE A 33 -6.29 -11.38 -6.87
CA ILE A 33 -7.59 -11.92 -6.46
C ILE A 33 -8.06 -11.09 -5.25
N ASP A 34 -8.98 -10.17 -5.51
CA ASP A 34 -9.62 -9.28 -4.52
C ASP A 34 -10.05 -10.00 -3.22
N LYS A 35 -10.66 -11.18 -3.34
CA LYS A 35 -11.15 -11.99 -2.21
C LYS A 35 -10.06 -12.40 -1.21
N TYR A 36 -8.80 -12.48 -1.66
CA TYR A 36 -7.66 -12.89 -0.85
C TYR A 36 -6.66 -11.75 -0.61
N ALA A 37 -7.00 -10.53 -1.06
CA ALA A 37 -6.18 -9.37 -0.80
C ALA A 37 -6.46 -8.84 0.62
N GLU A 38 -5.39 -8.60 1.36
CA GLU A 38 -5.44 -8.01 2.70
C GLU A 38 -4.71 -6.67 2.67
N LEU A 39 -5.34 -5.64 3.22
CA LEU A 39 -4.75 -4.32 3.41
C LEU A 39 -5.00 -3.88 4.85
N GLU A 40 -3.96 -3.98 5.66
CA GLU A 40 -4.01 -3.63 7.08
C GLU A 40 -3.13 -2.44 7.38
N THR A 41 -3.57 -1.57 8.28
CA THR A 41 -2.78 -0.41 8.71
C THR A 41 -3.04 -0.06 10.17
N ASN A 42 -2.01 0.44 10.85
CA ASN A 42 -2.15 1.03 12.18
C ASN A 42 -2.21 2.56 12.14
N ILE A 43 -2.37 3.15 10.94
CA ILE A 43 -2.59 4.59 10.78
C ILE A 43 -3.94 4.95 11.42
N PRO A 44 -3.96 5.82 12.42
CA PRO A 44 -5.20 6.22 13.06
C PRO A 44 -5.96 7.23 12.19
N GLU A 45 -7.29 7.19 12.22
CA GLU A 45 -8.16 8.03 11.37
C GLU A 45 -7.89 9.54 11.54
N ASN A 46 -7.54 9.96 12.77
CA ASN A 46 -7.24 11.35 13.08
C ASN A 46 -5.87 11.82 12.56
N LEU A 47 -5.01 10.94 12.04
CA LEU A 47 -3.75 11.34 11.39
C LEU A 47 -4.03 12.19 10.14
N GLY A 48 -5.14 11.96 9.44
CA GLY A 48 -5.44 12.67 8.18
C GLY A 48 -4.84 12.02 6.94
N ILE A 49 -4.45 10.74 7.03
CA ILE A 49 -3.96 9.92 5.90
C ILE A 49 -4.94 8.79 5.64
N THR A 50 -5.21 8.54 4.37
CA THR A 50 -6.03 7.43 3.88
C THR A 50 -5.16 6.45 3.09
N VAL A 51 -5.42 5.15 3.25
CA VAL A 51 -4.79 4.08 2.50
C VAL A 51 -5.89 3.18 1.97
N LYS A 52 -6.06 3.12 0.65
CA LYS A 52 -7.12 2.31 0.05
C LYS A 52 -6.81 1.91 -1.40
N PRO A 53 -7.40 0.83 -1.91
CA PRO A 53 -7.43 0.56 -3.35
C PRO A 53 -8.04 1.75 -4.11
N VAL A 54 -7.58 1.98 -5.34
CA VAL A 54 -8.10 3.06 -6.19
C VAL A 54 -9.50 2.74 -6.71
N ASP A 55 -9.75 1.48 -7.06
CA ASP A 55 -11.05 0.98 -7.54
C ASP A 55 -11.18 -0.52 -7.16
N ASP A 56 -12.42 -0.97 -6.98
CA ASP A 56 -12.79 -2.37 -6.79
C ASP A 56 -12.43 -3.20 -8.04
N LEU A 57 -12.51 -2.59 -9.23
CA LEU A 57 -12.15 -3.24 -10.51
C LEU A 57 -10.65 -3.56 -10.62
N ASP A 58 -9.80 -2.76 -9.99
CA ASP A 58 -8.35 -2.99 -9.96
C ASP A 58 -7.95 -4.10 -9.00
N GLY A 59 -8.88 -4.62 -8.18
CA GLY A 59 -8.66 -5.79 -7.35
C GLY A 59 -7.40 -5.71 -6.48
N TYR A 60 -7.08 -4.53 -5.93
CA TYR A 60 -5.85 -4.26 -5.15
C TYR A 60 -4.54 -4.15 -5.96
N ASN A 61 -4.57 -4.20 -7.29
CA ASN A 61 -3.38 -3.92 -8.10
C ASN A 61 -2.85 -2.49 -7.95
N ILE A 62 -3.71 -1.53 -7.58
CA ILE A 62 -3.36 -0.13 -7.36
C ILE A 62 -3.91 0.33 -6.00
N ILE A 63 -3.00 0.70 -5.10
CA ILE A 63 -3.31 1.20 -3.77
C ILE A 63 -2.83 2.65 -3.67
N GLN A 64 -3.70 3.56 -3.25
CA GLN A 64 -3.39 4.97 -3.06
C GLN A 64 -3.26 5.28 -1.57
N ILE A 65 -2.16 5.96 -1.23
CA ILE A 65 -1.94 6.60 0.05
C ILE A 65 -2.05 8.10 -0.18
N LYS A 66 -2.97 8.79 0.47
CA LYS A 66 -3.07 10.24 0.35
C LYS A 66 -3.64 10.93 1.58
N GLY A 67 -3.31 12.20 1.73
CA GLY A 67 -3.89 13.09 2.73
C GLY A 67 -2.88 14.09 3.25
N VAL A 68 -3.21 14.71 4.39
CA VAL A 68 -2.37 15.70 5.06
C VAL A 68 -2.16 15.21 6.49
N PRO A 69 -0.97 14.69 6.84
CA PRO A 69 -0.73 14.14 8.15
C PRO A 69 -0.64 15.27 9.20
N LYS A 70 -1.28 15.08 10.35
CA LYS A 70 -1.42 16.11 11.38
C LYS A 70 -0.36 16.06 12.48
N TYR A 71 0.30 14.91 12.66
CA TYR A 71 1.33 14.73 13.68
C TYR A 71 2.33 13.64 13.25
N LYS A 72 3.53 13.72 13.82
CA LYS A 72 4.63 12.80 13.52
C LYS A 72 4.40 11.41 14.09
N GLY A 73 5.01 10.42 13.46
CA GLY A 73 4.92 9.05 13.89
C GLY A 73 5.48 8.08 12.87
N LYS A 74 5.57 6.81 13.28
CA LYS A 74 5.90 5.69 12.41
C LYS A 74 4.74 4.71 12.43
N TYR A 75 4.22 4.44 11.24
CA TYR A 75 3.06 3.59 11.02
C TYR A 75 3.43 2.47 10.06
N THR A 76 2.60 1.44 10.02
CA THR A 76 2.78 0.27 9.17
C THR A 76 1.59 0.11 8.26
N ILE A 77 1.87 -0.21 7.00
CA ILE A 77 0.86 -0.61 6.01
C ILE A 77 1.28 -2.01 5.55
N HIS A 78 0.48 -3.02 5.85
CA HIS A 78 0.70 -4.39 5.43
C HIS A 78 -0.22 -4.73 4.26
N ILE A 79 0.36 -5.31 3.22
CA ILE A 79 -0.32 -5.68 1.98
C ILE A 79 -0.01 -7.15 1.71
N ARG A 80 -1.07 -7.95 1.66
CA ARG A 80 -1.03 -9.33 1.15
C ARG A 80 -1.87 -9.43 -0.11
N ALA A 81 -1.37 -10.14 -1.13
CA ALA A 81 -2.09 -10.33 -2.38
C ALA A 81 -1.70 -11.64 -3.09
N ASP A 82 -2.71 -12.43 -3.42
CA ASP A 82 -2.60 -13.62 -4.28
C ASP A 82 -3.00 -13.31 -5.72
N PHE A 83 -2.57 -14.13 -6.68
CA PHE A 83 -2.77 -13.87 -8.11
C PHE A 83 -3.60 -14.93 -8.82
N TYR A 84 -4.44 -14.49 -9.76
CA TYR A 84 -5.19 -15.40 -10.63
C TYR A 84 -4.23 -16.25 -11.49
N ALA A 85 -4.43 -17.57 -11.48
CA ALA A 85 -3.53 -18.55 -12.09
C ALA A 85 -2.05 -18.41 -11.62
N GLY A 86 -1.85 -17.89 -10.40
CA GLY A 86 -0.54 -17.68 -9.80
C GLY A 86 0.08 -18.93 -9.17
N GLY A 87 -0.72 -19.97 -8.91
CA GLY A 87 -0.30 -21.07 -8.03
C GLY A 87 -0.10 -20.55 -6.62
N ASP A 88 1.05 -20.88 -6.02
CA ASP A 88 1.44 -20.41 -4.67
C ASP A 88 2.10 -19.02 -4.68
N ALA A 89 1.93 -18.26 -5.76
CA ALA A 89 2.53 -16.93 -5.84
C ALA A 89 1.72 -15.92 -5.03
N GLU A 90 2.39 -15.29 -4.07
CA GLU A 90 1.84 -14.21 -3.24
C GLU A 90 2.80 -13.02 -3.19
N ILE A 91 2.24 -11.85 -2.90
CA ILE A 91 2.97 -10.73 -2.32
C ILE A 91 2.56 -10.63 -0.86
N ASP A 92 3.55 -10.58 0.02
CA ASP A 92 3.41 -10.24 1.43
C ASP A 92 4.45 -9.15 1.71
N LYS A 93 3.99 -7.93 1.97
CA LYS A 93 4.87 -6.77 2.17
C LYS A 93 4.33 -5.80 3.21
N THR A 94 5.19 -5.45 4.16
CA THR A 94 4.96 -4.37 5.12
C THR A 94 5.77 -3.13 4.75
N TYR A 95 5.09 -2.00 4.54
CA TYR A 95 5.69 -0.69 4.39
C TYR A 95 5.78 0.04 5.74
N SER A 96 6.89 0.74 5.96
CA SER A 96 6.98 1.78 7.00
C SER A 96 6.53 3.11 6.42
N PHE A 97 5.46 3.69 6.96
CA PHE A 97 5.02 5.05 6.67
C PHE A 97 5.51 5.97 7.79
N ILE A 98 6.41 6.90 7.46
CA ILE A 98 7.08 7.76 8.44
C ILE A 98 6.62 9.20 8.19
N VAL A 99 6.11 9.84 9.24
CA VAL A 99 5.76 11.27 9.25
C VAL A 99 6.75 12.02 10.14
N GLN A 100 7.35 13.08 9.59
CA GLN A 100 8.27 13.98 10.25
C GLN A 100 7.73 15.41 10.25
N ASP A 101 8.45 16.32 10.91
CA ASP A 101 8.15 17.75 10.91
C ASP A 101 8.34 18.37 9.51
#